data_AF-A0A8B8U056-F1
#
_entry.id   AF-A0A8B8U056-F1
#
_cell.length_a   1.000
_cell.length_b   1.000
_cell.length_c   1.000
_cell.angle_alpha   90.00
_cell.angle_beta   90.00
_cell.angle_gamma   90.00
#
_symmetry.space_group_name_H-M   'P 1'
#
loop_
_entity.id
_entity.type
_entity.pdbx_description
1 polymer ?
#
loop_
_entity_poly.entity_id
_entity_poly.type
_entity_poly.pdbx_seq_one_letter_code
_entity_poly.pdbx_strand_id
1 'polypeptide(L)'
;MRPLLCALAGLALLRAAGAFAAAEPFIPSHGDPARATGCDKHMAIHSRLDVLEETVEKTVEHLEAEVKGLLGQLEELAWNLPPGPFSPIPDLLGDGDDRF
;
A
#
# COMPACT_ATOMS: atom_id res chain seq x y z
N MET A 1 26.61 -19.92 40.81
CA MET A 1 27.52 -20.94 40.22
C MET A 1 26.86 -21.82 39.16
N ARG A 2 25.62 -22.31 39.35
CA ARG A 2 24.88 -23.15 38.38
C ARG A 2 24.71 -22.58 36.95
N PRO A 3 24.45 -21.28 36.72
CA PRO A 3 24.25 -20.79 35.35
C PRO A 3 25.53 -20.80 34.51
N LEU A 4 26.69 -20.57 35.14
CA LEU A 4 28.00 -20.62 34.49
C LEU A 4 28.35 -22.03 34.02
N LEU A 5 28.00 -23.06 34.80
CA LEU A 5 28.24 -24.46 34.45
C LEU A 5 27.38 -24.89 33.24
N CYS A 6 26.13 -24.44 33.16
CA CYS A 6 25.27 -24.68 31.99
C CYS A 6 25.80 -23.99 30.73
N ALA A 7 26.29 -22.75 30.85
CA ALA A 7 26.86 -22.02 29.72
C ALA A 7 28.13 -22.71 29.17
N LEU A 8 29.01 -23.20 30.06
CA LEU A 8 30.23 -23.91 29.67
C LEU A 8 29.94 -25.28 29.05
N ALA A 9 28.95 -26.01 29.57
CA ALA A 9 28.49 -27.26 28.97
C ALA A 9 27.89 -27.05 27.57
N GLY A 10 27.11 -25.99 27.38
CA GLY A 10 26.56 -25.61 26.08
C GLY A 10 27.65 -25.25 25.05
N LEU A 11 28.66 -24.49 25.47
CA LEU A 11 29.82 -24.14 24.62
C LEU A 11 30.66 -25.37 24.23
N ALA A 12 30.83 -26.33 25.15
CA ALA A 12 31.54 -27.58 24.86
C ALA A 12 30.80 -28.46 23.84
N LEU A 13 29.47 -28.56 23.97
CA LEU A 13 28.63 -29.29 23.00
C LEU A 13 28.64 -28.62 21.62
N LEU A 14 28.58 -27.29 21.57
CA LEU A 14 28.63 -26.54 20.31
C LEU A 14 30.00 -26.68 19.61
N ARG A 15 31.10 -26.68 20.38
CA ARG A 15 32.45 -26.93 19.88
C ARG A 15 32.61 -28.36 19.34
N ALA A 16 32.04 -29.35 20.01
CA ALA A 16 32.07 -30.74 19.54
C ALA A 16 31.26 -30.92 18.25
N ALA A 17 30.08 -30.29 18.15
CA ALA A 17 29.27 -30.30 16.93
C ALA A 17 29.94 -29.56 15.76
N GLY A 18 30.64 -28.45 16.02
CA GLY A 18 31.39 -27.70 15.02
C GLY A 18 32.62 -28.43 14.46
N ALA A 19 33.14 -29.45 15.15
CA ALA A 19 34.25 -30.26 14.67
C ALA A 19 33.85 -31.36 13.66
N PHE A 20 32.55 -31.70 13.57
CA PHE A 20 32.02 -32.64 12.57
C PHE A 20 31.73 -31.98 11.20
N ALA A 21 31.78 -30.65 11.11
CA ALA A 21 31.46 -29.90 9.88
C ALA A 21 32.64 -29.70 8.93
N ALA A 22 33.79 -30.36 9.15
CA ALA A 22 35.01 -30.13 8.36
C ALA A 22 35.33 -31.22 7.32
N ALA A 23 34.46 -32.22 7.10
CA ALA A 23 34.69 -33.22 6.06
C ALA A 23 33.40 -33.89 5.57
N GLU A 24 32.53 -33.14 4.90
CA GLU A 24 31.66 -33.74 3.88
C GLU A 24 31.70 -32.88 2.61
N PRO A 25 31.92 -33.48 1.41
CA PRO A 25 31.86 -32.75 0.16
C PRO A 25 30.49 -32.08 0.05
N PHE A 26 30.48 -30.82 -0.36
CA PHE A 26 29.27 -30.16 -0.85
C PHE A 26 28.71 -30.99 -2.02
N ILE A 27 27.83 -31.93 -1.71
CA ILE A 27 26.87 -32.44 -2.66
C ILE A 27 25.85 -31.31 -2.79
N PRO A 28 25.68 -30.70 -3.99
CA PRO A 28 24.56 -29.80 -4.21
C PRO A 28 23.31 -30.60 -3.89
N SER A 29 22.67 -30.29 -2.76
CA SER A 29 21.39 -30.88 -2.40
C SER A 29 20.45 -30.51 -3.55
N HIS A 30 20.16 -31.51 -4.37
CA HIS A 30 19.21 -31.50 -5.45
C HIS A 30 18.01 -30.65 -5.02
N GLY A 31 17.82 -29.50 -5.69
CA GLY A 31 16.91 -28.44 -5.26
C GLY A 31 15.58 -29.01 -4.77
N ASP A 32 15.23 -28.69 -3.52
CA ASP A 32 14.01 -29.16 -2.88
C ASP A 32 12.81 -28.76 -3.75
N PRO A 33 12.11 -29.71 -4.39
CA PRO A 33 11.00 -29.42 -5.30
C PRO A 33 9.85 -28.69 -4.56
N ALA A 34 9.75 -28.84 -3.24
CA ALA A 34 8.78 -28.10 -2.44
C ALA A 34 9.11 -26.60 -2.38
N ARG A 35 10.39 -26.23 -2.33
CA ARG A 35 10.84 -24.82 -2.38
C ARG A 35 10.65 -24.19 -3.75
N ALA A 36 10.90 -24.94 -4.83
CA ALA A 36 10.64 -24.49 -6.19
C ALA A 36 9.13 -24.23 -6.40
N THR A 37 8.28 -25.17 -5.99
CA THR A 37 6.81 -25.02 -6.04
C THR A 37 6.31 -23.84 -5.18
N GLY A 38 6.98 -23.55 -4.06
CA GLY A 38 6.68 -22.39 -3.22
C GLY A 38 7.00 -21.06 -3.93
N CYS A 39 8.16 -20.99 -4.60
CA CYS A 39 8.55 -19.83 -5.41
C CYS A 39 7.56 -19.58 -6.55
N ASP A 40 7.15 -20.63 -7.26
CA ASP A 40 6.18 -20.52 -8.37
C ASP A 40 4.83 -19.98 -7.90
N LYS A 41 4.33 -20.47 -6.75
CA LYS A 41 3.10 -19.97 -6.14
C LYS A 41 3.21 -18.50 -5.75
N HIS A 42 4.34 -18.11 -5.15
CA HIS A 42 4.60 -16.72 -4.77
C HIS A 42 4.61 -15.80 -6.00
N MET A 43 5.30 -16.21 -7.07
CA MET A 43 5.33 -15.46 -8.33
C MET A 43 3.95 -15.35 -8.99
N ALA A 44 3.15 -16.42 -8.97
CA ALA A 44 1.79 -16.40 -9.49
C ALA A 44 0.87 -15.47 -8.69
N ILE A 45 1.05 -15.38 -7.36
CA ILE A 45 0.30 -14.42 -6.53
C ILE A 45 0.71 -12.99 -6.85
N HIS A 46 2.01 -12.71 -6.96
CA HIS A 46 2.50 -11.37 -7.31
C HIS A 46 1.97 -10.92 -8.67
N SER A 47 2.09 -11.76 -9.71
CA SER A 47 1.56 -11.42 -11.04
C SER A 47 0.06 -11.10 -11.03
N ARG A 48 -0.72 -11.77 -10.18
CA ARG A 48 -2.14 -11.47 -10.00
C ARG A 48 -2.38 -10.16 -9.25
N LEU A 49 -1.54 -9.86 -8.27
CA LEU A 49 -1.60 -8.61 -7.53
C LEU A 49 -1.27 -7.42 -8.45
N ASP A 50 -0.26 -7.55 -9.32
CA ASP A 50 0.10 -6.50 -10.28
C ASP A 50 -1.08 -6.16 -11.21
N VAL A 51 -1.77 -7.18 -11.73
CA VAL A 51 -2.97 -6.98 -12.58
C VAL A 51 -4.11 -6.33 -11.80
N LEU A 52 -4.29 -6.69 -10.51
CA LEU A 52 -5.29 -6.07 -9.66
C LEU A 52 -4.96 -4.61 -9.36
N GLU A 53 -3.70 -4.31 -9.04
CA GLU A 53 -3.21 -2.95 -8.81
C GLU A 53 -3.46 -2.07 -10.03
N GLU A 54 -3.02 -2.51 -11.21
CA GLU A 54 -3.27 -1.79 -12.47
C GLU A 54 -4.76 -1.58 -12.73
N THR A 55 -5.58 -2.61 -12.50
CA THR A 55 -7.03 -2.50 -12.71
C THR A 55 -7.65 -1.50 -11.74
N VAL A 56 -7.27 -1.54 -10.46
CA VAL A 56 -7.76 -0.61 -9.45
C VAL A 56 -7.36 0.82 -9.82
N GLU A 57 -6.09 1.07 -10.11
CA GLU A 57 -5.61 2.39 -10.52
C GLU A 57 -6.40 2.94 -11.71
N LYS A 58 -6.51 2.16 -12.79
CA LYS A 58 -7.25 2.57 -14.00
C LYS A 58 -8.72 2.86 -13.71
N THR A 59 -9.37 2.04 -12.88
CA THR A 59 -10.79 2.26 -12.53
C THR A 59 -10.99 3.51 -11.70
N VAL A 60 -10.05 3.81 -10.79
CA VAL A 60 -10.08 5.04 -9.97
C VAL A 60 -9.88 6.26 -10.87
N GLU A 61 -8.89 6.24 -11.76
CA GLU A 61 -8.66 7.31 -12.73
C GLU A 61 -9.88 7.56 -13.62
N HIS A 62 -10.52 6.48 -14.10
CA HIS A 62 -11.72 6.57 -14.92
C HIS A 62 -12.88 7.22 -14.15
N LEU A 63 -13.15 6.75 -12.93
CA LEU A 63 -14.22 7.30 -12.10
C LEU A 63 -13.96 8.76 -11.73
N GLU A 64 -12.71 9.13 -11.46
CA GLU A 64 -12.35 10.54 -11.21
C GLU A 64 -12.67 11.42 -12.41
N ALA A 65 -12.34 10.96 -13.63
CA ALA A 65 -12.67 11.68 -14.85
C ALA A 65 -14.20 11.80 -15.07
N GLU A 66 -14.96 10.74 -14.80
CA GLU A 66 -16.43 10.76 -14.88
C GLU A 66 -17.03 11.74 -13.87
N VAL A 67 -16.59 11.72 -12.62
CA VAL A 67 -17.07 12.63 -11.57
C VAL A 67 -16.75 14.08 -11.93
N LYS A 68 -15.52 14.36 -12.39
CA LYS A 68 -15.15 15.71 -12.87
C LYS A 68 -16.02 16.16 -14.04
N GLY A 69 -16.29 15.26 -15.00
CA GLY A 69 -17.18 15.53 -16.12
C GLY A 69 -18.60 15.88 -15.68
N LEU A 70 -19.18 15.07 -14.77
CA LEU A 70 -20.52 15.30 -14.23
C LEU A 70 -20.62 16.62 -13.44
N LEU A 71 -19.60 16.96 -12.65
CA LEU A 71 -19.54 18.22 -11.93
C LEU A 71 -19.44 19.42 -12.89
N GLY A 72 -18.64 19.32 -13.95
CA GLY A 72 -18.56 20.34 -14.98
C GLY A 72 -19.90 20.57 -15.69
N GLN A 73 -20.61 19.48 -16.02
CA GLN A 73 -21.96 19.57 -16.60
C GLN A 73 -22.96 20.23 -15.65
N LEU A 74 -22.90 19.91 -14.36
CA LEU A 74 -23.76 20.53 -13.35
C LEU A 74 -23.46 22.03 -13.20
N GLU A 75 -22.20 22.41 -13.22
CA GLU A 75 -21.77 23.81 -13.15
C GLU A 75 -22.29 24.60 -14.36
N GLU A 76 -22.10 24.09 -15.59
CA GLU A 76 -22.66 24.69 -16.80
C GLU A 76 -24.18 24.84 -16.70
N LEU A 77 -24.88 23.84 -16.17
CA LEU A 77 -26.33 23.91 -16.01
C LEU A 77 -26.74 24.94 -14.96
N ALA A 78 -26.00 25.04 -13.85
CA ALA A 78 -26.26 26.01 -12.78
C ALA A 78 -26.09 27.46 -13.26
N TRP A 79 -25.12 27.73 -14.15
CA TRP A 79 -24.94 29.05 -14.77
C TRP A 79 -26.08 29.44 -15.72
N ASN A 80 -26.78 28.46 -16.30
CA ASN A 80 -27.92 28.68 -17.19
C ASN A 80 -29.27 28.83 -16.44
N LEU A 81 -29.28 28.67 -15.12
CA LEU A 81 -30.50 28.87 -14.33
C LEU A 81 -30.69 30.36 -14.03
N PRO A 82 -31.93 30.89 -14.15
CA PRO A 82 -32.22 32.22 -13.62
C PRO A 82 -31.91 32.23 -12.12
N PRO A 83 -31.49 33.39 -11.55
CA PRO A 83 -31.26 33.51 -10.12
C PRO A 83 -32.47 32.96 -9.35
N GLY A 84 -32.26 31.86 -8.63
CA GLY A 84 -33.31 31.27 -7.82
C GLY A 84 -33.71 32.25 -6.70
N PRO A 85 -34.91 32.11 -6.09
CA PRO A 85 -35.40 32.99 -5.03
C PRO A 85 -34.51 33.04 -3.76
N PHE A 86 -33.47 32.21 -3.68
CA PHE A 86 -32.48 32.16 -2.61
C PHE A 86 -31.08 32.64 -3.04
N SER A 87 -30.95 33.28 -4.20
CA SER A 87 -29.69 33.90 -4.59
C SER A 87 -29.35 34.99 -3.57
N PRO A 88 -28.14 35.00 -2.98
CA PRO A 88 -27.74 36.04 -2.06
C PRO A 88 -27.89 37.39 -2.77
N ILE A 89 -28.85 38.19 -2.32
CA ILE A 89 -28.93 39.60 -2.71
C ILE A 89 -27.61 40.20 -2.22
N PRO A 90 -26.79 40.83 -3.08
CA PRO A 90 -25.64 41.58 -2.59
C PRO A 90 -26.16 42.61 -1.61
N ASP A 91 -25.82 42.47 -0.33
CA ASP A 91 -26.28 43.36 0.72
C ASP A 91 -25.90 44.79 0.37
N LEU A 92 -26.87 45.55 -0.14
CA LEU A 92 -26.79 46.98 -0.40
C LEU A 92 -26.97 47.74 0.94
N LEU A 93 -26.17 47.37 1.94
CA LEU A 93 -26.13 48.02 3.27
C LEU A 93 -24.67 48.23 3.62
N GLY A 94 -24.10 49.30 3.08
CA GLY A 94 -22.70 49.64 3.30
C GLY A 94 -22.32 51.02 2.79
N ASP A 95 -23.15 52.03 3.02
CA ASP A 95 -22.64 53.40 3.23
C ASP A 95 -23.72 54.23 3.94
N GLY A 96 -23.56 54.36 5.25
CA GLY A 96 -24.54 55.02 6.08
C GLY A 96 -24.00 55.22 7.49
N ASP A 97 -22.74 55.66 7.62
CA ASP A 97 -22.22 56.20 8.87
C ASP A 97 -20.92 56.99 8.61
N ASP A 98 -21.05 58.17 8.03
CA ASP A 98 -20.06 59.25 8.20
C ASP A 98 -20.81 60.54 8.55
N ARG A 99 -21.20 60.64 9.82
CA ARG A 99 -21.65 61.89 10.43
C ARG A 99 -21.04 62.05 11.82
N PHE A 100 -19.78 62.49 11.85
CA PHE A 100 -19.17 63.25 12.96
C PHE A 100 -18.18 64.27 12.39
#